data_AF-H2JIU8-F1
#
_entry.id   AF-H2JIU8-F1
#
_cell.length_a   1.000
_cell.length_b   1.000
_cell.length_c   1.000
_cell.angle_alpha   90.00
_cell.angle_beta   90.00
_cell.angle_gamma   90.00
#
_symmetry.space_group_name_H-M   'P 1'
#
loop_
_entity.id
_entity.type
_entity.pdbx_description
1 polymer ?
#
loop_
_entity_poly.entity_id
_entity_poly.type
_entity_poly.pdbx_seq_one_letter_code
_entity_poly.pdbx_strand_id
1 'polypeptide(L)'
;MNNRLRELRKEKGLTQMELAKQLNVSDRSVGFYETGERDPDTDTLRKLSDFFDVSIDYLLCRSDIRKTGKVETKAYHNLDIAGLPDEAIKQVEDYIEFVKQKYNPDGSLKK
;
A
#
# COMPACT_ATOMS: atom_id res chain seq x y z
N MET A 1 11.76 -13.67 -15.77
CA MET A 1 10.40 -13.35 -15.29
C MET A 1 10.57 -12.50 -14.04
N ASN A 2 9.95 -11.32 -14.00
CA ASN A 2 10.01 -10.49 -12.80
C ASN A 2 8.97 -11.02 -11.79
N ASN A 3 9.37 -11.21 -10.53
CA ASN A 3 8.52 -11.75 -9.48
C ASN A 3 8.72 -10.92 -8.20
N ARG A 4 7.66 -10.20 -7.81
CA ARG A 4 7.66 -9.28 -6.66
C ARG A 4 7.96 -9.98 -5.35
N LEU A 5 7.53 -11.23 -5.19
CA LEU A 5 7.85 -12.02 -4.00
C LEU A 5 9.37 -12.21 -3.85
N ARG A 6 10.05 -12.55 -4.94
CA ARG A 6 11.51 -12.73 -4.94
C ARG A 6 12.25 -11.43 -4.66
N GLU A 7 11.77 -10.32 -5.20
CA GLU A 7 12.32 -8.99 -4.93
C GLU A 7 12.19 -8.64 -3.45
N LEU A 8 10.98 -8.73 -2.89
CA LEU A 8 10.68 -8.41 -1.48
C LEU A 8 11.45 -9.30 -0.51
N ARG A 9 11.57 -10.60 -0.80
CA ARG A 9 12.37 -11.52 0.02
C ARG A 9 13.83 -11.10 0.08
N LYS A 10 14.41 -10.76 -1.08
CA LYS A 10 15.81 -10.31 -1.17
C LYS A 10 16.02 -8.95 -0.51
N GLU A 11 15.06 -8.03 -0.61
CA GLU A 11 15.08 -6.73 0.06
C GLU A 11 15.14 -6.89 1.58
N LYS A 12 14.42 -7.87 2.14
CA LYS A 12 14.52 -8.23 3.57
C LYS A 12 15.75 -9.10 3.92
N GLY A 13 16.60 -9.43 2.96
CA GLY A 13 17.81 -10.26 3.19
C GLY A 13 17.53 -11.72 3.54
N LEU A 14 16.35 -12.26 3.20
CA LEU A 14 15.92 -13.59 3.59
C LEU A 14 16.27 -14.66 2.54
N THR A 15 16.58 -15.86 3.00
CA THR A 15 16.60 -17.09 2.19
C THR A 15 15.18 -17.61 1.94
N GLN A 16 14.99 -18.48 0.93
CA GLN A 16 13.68 -19.11 0.68
C GLN A 16 13.21 -19.93 1.89
N MET A 17 14.13 -20.65 2.54
CA MET A 17 13.87 -21.41 3.76
C MET A 17 13.40 -20.51 4.91
N GLU A 18 14.02 -19.36 5.13
CA GLU A 18 13.61 -18.44 6.20
C GLU A 18 12.22 -17.86 5.94
N LEU A 19 11.92 -17.46 4.70
CA LEU A 19 10.57 -17.01 4.35
C LEU A 19 9.55 -18.15 4.50
N ALA A 20 9.89 -19.36 4.10
CA ALA A 20 9.01 -20.53 4.23
C ALA A 20 8.64 -20.80 5.70
N LYS A 21 9.60 -20.63 6.63
CA LYS A 21 9.35 -20.72 8.08
C LYS A 21 8.36 -19.65 8.55
N GLN A 22 8.48 -18.41 8.08
CA GLN A 22 7.55 -17.33 8.45
C GLN A 22 6.12 -17.59 7.96
N LEU A 23 5.98 -18.22 6.79
CA LEU A 23 4.68 -18.50 6.17
C LEU A 23 4.08 -19.85 6.60
N ASN A 24 4.84 -20.67 7.34
CA ASN A 24 4.52 -22.05 7.67
C ASN A 24 4.24 -22.92 6.41
N VAL A 25 5.12 -22.82 5.42
CA VAL A 25 5.10 -23.63 4.18
C VAL A 25 6.45 -24.32 3.96
N SER A 26 6.55 -25.18 2.95
CA SER A 26 7.83 -25.77 2.57
C SER A 26 8.71 -24.79 1.79
N ASP A 27 10.03 -24.89 1.93
CA ASP A 27 11.01 -24.11 1.15
C ASP A 27 10.77 -24.24 -0.36
N ARG A 28 10.49 -25.47 -0.81
CA ARG A 28 10.10 -25.75 -2.19
C ARG A 28 8.87 -24.96 -2.65
N SER A 29 7.89 -24.74 -1.78
CA SER A 29 6.69 -23.94 -2.12
C SER A 29 7.08 -22.50 -2.43
N VAL A 30 7.95 -21.89 -1.61
CA VAL A 30 8.48 -20.55 -1.88
C VAL A 30 9.23 -20.52 -3.22
N GLY A 31 10.04 -21.54 -3.50
CA GLY A 31 10.69 -21.70 -4.80
C GLY A 31 9.69 -21.68 -5.97
N PHE A 32 8.63 -22.48 -5.90
CA PHE A 32 7.59 -22.52 -6.94
C PHE A 32 6.84 -21.20 -7.09
N TYR A 33 6.58 -20.49 -5.98
CA TYR A 33 5.96 -19.18 -6.01
C TYR A 33 6.85 -18.15 -6.73
N GLU A 34 8.16 -18.21 -6.51
CA GLU A 34 9.12 -17.28 -7.11
C GLU A 34 9.40 -17.57 -8.59
N THR A 35 9.28 -18.83 -9.03
CA THR A 35 9.42 -19.23 -10.43
C THR A 35 8.11 -19.13 -11.23
N GLY A 36 6.96 -19.04 -10.55
CA GLY A 36 5.64 -19.05 -11.18
C GLY A 36 5.18 -20.46 -11.57
N GLU A 37 5.82 -21.52 -11.06
CA GLU A 37 5.40 -22.91 -11.26
C GLU A 37 4.12 -23.24 -10.49
N ARG A 38 3.85 -22.51 -9.40
CA ARG A 38 2.64 -22.62 -8.60
C ARG A 38 2.29 -21.25 -8.04
N ASP A 39 1.01 -20.92 -8.01
CA ASP A 39 0.53 -19.73 -7.32
C ASP A 39 0.32 -20.00 -5.82
N PRO A 40 0.64 -19.03 -4.93
CA PRO A 40 0.26 -19.12 -3.53
C PRO A 40 -1.27 -19.09 -3.38
N ASP A 41 -1.80 -19.84 -2.42
CA ASP A 41 -3.23 -19.76 -2.10
C ASP A 41 -3.60 -18.43 -1.42
N THR A 42 -4.90 -18.19 -1.25
CA THR A 42 -5.40 -16.93 -0.67
C THR A 42 -4.92 -16.69 0.77
N ASP A 43 -4.67 -17.75 1.54
CA ASP A 43 -4.14 -17.61 2.90
C ASP A 43 -2.65 -17.20 2.88
N THR A 44 -1.86 -17.84 2.04
CA THR A 44 -0.45 -17.51 1.82
C THR A 44 -0.29 -16.11 1.24
N LEU A 45 -1.13 -15.70 0.29
CA LEU A 45 -1.14 -14.33 -0.24
C LEU A 45 -1.42 -13.28 0.83
N ARG A 46 -2.36 -13.55 1.75
CA ARG A 46 -2.62 -12.67 2.91
C ARG A 46 -1.41 -12.58 3.83
N LYS A 47 -0.84 -13.73 4.22
CA LYS A 47 0.38 -13.77 5.05
C LYS A 47 1.54 -13.02 4.41
N LEU A 48 1.73 -13.16 3.10
CA LEU A 48 2.75 -12.44 2.34
C LEU A 48 2.49 -10.93 2.33
N SER A 49 1.24 -10.53 2.07
CA SER A 49 0.80 -9.13 2.08
C SER A 49 1.09 -8.47 3.43
N ASP A 50 0.69 -9.13 4.52
CA ASP A 50 0.92 -8.66 5.88
C ASP A 50 2.41 -8.65 6.26
N PHE A 51 3.13 -9.72 5.94
CA PHE A 51 4.55 -9.86 6.29
C PHE A 51 5.43 -8.81 5.59
N PHE A 52 5.13 -8.46 4.34
CA PHE A 52 5.88 -7.48 3.57
C PHE A 52 5.29 -6.06 3.65
N ASP A 53 4.16 -5.87 4.32
CA ASP A 53 3.40 -4.61 4.37
C ASP A 53 3.11 -4.03 2.98
N VAL A 54 2.64 -4.89 2.08
CA VAL A 54 2.26 -4.54 0.70
C VAL A 54 0.87 -5.04 0.38
N SER A 55 0.23 -4.51 -0.66
CA SER A 55 -1.04 -5.00 -1.17
C SER A 55 -0.87 -6.32 -1.95
N ILE A 56 -1.92 -7.13 -2.00
CA ILE A 56 -1.96 -8.34 -2.84
C ILE A 56 -1.81 -7.96 -4.32
N ASP A 57 -2.41 -6.85 -4.76
CA ASP A 57 -2.25 -6.38 -6.15
C ASP A 57 -0.80 -6.05 -6.49
N TYR A 58 -0.02 -5.51 -5.55
CA TYR A 58 1.42 -5.33 -5.73
C TYR A 58 2.14 -6.68 -5.85
N LEU A 59 1.85 -7.64 -4.97
CA LEU A 59 2.46 -8.98 -5.01
C LEU A 59 2.20 -9.70 -6.33
N LEU A 60 0.99 -9.54 -6.89
CA LEU A 60 0.57 -10.14 -8.16
C LEU A 60 0.97 -9.31 -9.39
N CYS A 61 1.82 -8.29 -9.24
CA CYS A 61 2.27 -7.41 -10.33
C CYS A 61 1.11 -6.69 -11.05
N ARG A 62 -0.02 -6.44 -10.39
CA ARG A 62 -1.18 -5.70 -10.93
C ARG A 62 -1.10 -4.20 -10.64
N SER A 63 -0.20 -3.79 -9.75
CA SER A 63 0.09 -2.39 -9.41
C SER A 63 1.56 -2.22 -9.06
N ASP A 64 2.12 -1.05 -9.37
CA ASP A 64 3.45 -0.64 -8.89
C ASP A 64 3.39 0.06 -7.53
N ILE A 65 2.19 0.31 -7.01
CA ILE A 65 1.98 0.93 -5.70
C ILE A 65 2.04 -0.18 -4.63
N ARG A 66 3.08 -0.14 -3.79
CA ARG A 66 3.31 -1.14 -2.73
C ARG A 66 2.13 -1.32 -1.80
N LYS A 67 1.53 -0.22 -1.34
CA LYS A 67 0.41 -0.25 -0.39
C LYS A 67 -0.74 0.55 -0.95
N THR A 68 -1.92 -0.05 -1.03
CA THR A 68 -3.16 0.72 -1.20
C THR A 68 -3.41 1.40 0.13
N GLY A 69 -2.92 2.63 0.29
CA GLY A 69 -3.28 3.43 1.46
C GLY A 69 -4.79 3.49 1.54
N LYS A 70 -5.36 3.25 2.73
CA LYS A 70 -6.69 3.77 3.01
C LYS A 70 -6.56 5.28 2.87
N VAL A 71 -6.96 5.81 1.72
CA VAL A 71 -7.19 7.25 1.60
C VAL A 71 -8.40 7.48 2.49
N GLU A 72 -8.18 7.99 3.70
CA GLU A 72 -9.27 8.52 4.51
C GLU A 72 -9.77 9.78 3.81
N THR A 73 -10.63 9.58 2.82
CA THR A 73 -11.29 10.69 2.13
C THR A 73 -12.40 11.19 3.04
N LYS A 74 -12.13 12.29 3.77
CA LYS A 74 -13.21 13.05 4.41
C LYS A 74 -13.95 13.82 3.31
N ALA A 75 -15.02 13.23 2.79
CA ALA A 75 -15.88 13.86 1.82
C ALA A 75 -16.87 14.80 2.52
N TYR A 76 -16.74 16.11 2.28
CA TYR A 76 -17.62 17.13 2.85
C TYR A 76 -18.85 17.31 1.95
N HIS A 77 -19.76 16.34 1.96
CA HIS A 77 -20.95 16.32 1.09
C HIS A 77 -21.95 17.47 1.33
N ASN A 78 -21.80 18.22 2.42
CA ASN A 78 -22.69 19.34 2.78
C ASN A 78 -22.18 20.70 2.27
N LEU A 79 -21.05 20.75 1.57
CA LEU A 79 -20.59 21.98 0.93
C LEU A 79 -21.34 22.16 -0.39
N ASP A 80 -22.26 23.13 -0.44
CA ASP A 80 -22.82 23.59 -1.71
C ASP A 80 -21.82 24.51 -2.41
N ILE A 81 -21.15 23.96 -3.42
CA ILE A 81 -20.19 24.68 -4.26
C ILE A 81 -20.81 25.10 -5.60
N ALA A 82 -22.10 24.79 -5.83
CA ALA A 82 -22.74 25.07 -7.11
C ALA A 82 -22.82 26.58 -7.36
N GLY A 83 -22.31 27.02 -8.52
CA GLY A 83 -22.33 28.42 -8.93
C GLY A 83 -21.16 29.26 -8.40
N LEU A 84 -20.20 28.67 -7.68
CA LEU A 84 -18.94 29.35 -7.38
C LEU A 84 -18.05 29.40 -8.62
N PRO A 85 -17.34 30.52 -8.88
CA PRO A 85 -16.32 30.57 -9.92
C PRO A 85 -15.11 29.72 -9.52
N ASP A 86 -14.40 29.20 -10.52
CA ASP A 86 -13.23 28.32 -10.32
C ASP A 86 -12.16 28.98 -9.43
N GLU A 87 -11.99 30.31 -9.54
CA GLU A 87 -11.05 31.07 -8.70
C GLU A 87 -11.44 31.03 -7.21
N ALA A 88 -12.73 30.99 -6.89
CA ALA A 88 -13.20 30.90 -5.51
C ALA A 88 -13.03 29.47 -4.95
N ILE A 89 -13.27 28.45 -5.77
CA ILE A 89 -13.01 27.04 -5.40
C ILE A 89 -11.52 26.87 -5.08
N LYS A 90 -10.65 27.42 -5.94
CA LYS A 90 -9.20 27.39 -5.74
C LYS A 90 -8.77 28.06 -4.43
N GLN A 91 -9.39 29.18 -4.04
CA GLN A 91 -9.09 29.83 -2.75
C GLN A 91 -9.41 28.92 -1.56
N VAL A 92 -10.49 28.14 -1.62
CA VAL A 92 -10.84 27.17 -0.58
C VAL A 92 -9.80 26.05 -0.52
N GLU A 93 -9.36 25.55 -1.67
CA GLU A 93 -8.31 24.52 -1.76
C GLU A 93 -6.98 25.03 -1.19
N ASP A 94 -6.56 26.25 -1.56
CA ASP A 94 -5.35 26.89 -1.06
C ASP A 94 -5.42 27.08 0.46
N TYR A 95 -6.59 27.46 1.00
CA TYR A 95 -6.79 27.57 2.43
C TYR A 95 -6.69 26.23 3.16
N ILE A 96 -7.29 25.16 2.61
CA ILE A 96 -7.17 23.80 3.16
C ILE A 96 -5.70 23.39 3.24
N GLU A 97 -4.93 23.66 2.19
CA GLU A 97 -3.51 23.31 2.15
C GLU A 97 -2.69 24.13 3.17
N PHE A 98 -2.97 25.42 3.30
CA PHE A 98 -2.41 26.24 4.37
C PHE A 98 -2.71 25.66 5.77
N VAL A 99 -3.95 25.23 6.02
CA VAL A 99 -4.31 24.61 7.30
C VAL A 99 -3.52 23.31 7.52
N LYS A 100 -3.37 22.43 6.52
CA LYS A 100 -2.55 21.21 6.66
C LYS A 100 -1.10 21.50 7.01
N GLN A 101 -0.54 22.61 6.53
CA GLN A 101 0.84 22.98 6.90
C GLN A 101 0.96 23.34 8.38
N LYS A 102 -0.08 23.91 8.99
CA LYS A 102 -0.11 24.32 10.39
C LYS A 102 -0.21 23.15 11.39
N TYR A 103 -0.74 22.00 10.98
CA TYR A 103 -0.99 20.86 11.86
C TYR A 103 -0.16 19.63 11.51
N ASN A 104 0.20 18.85 12.52
CA ASN A 104 0.74 17.51 12.38
C ASN A 104 -0.37 16.52 11.98
N PRO A 105 -0.02 15.33 11.45
CA PRO A 105 -1.01 14.30 11.12
C PRO A 105 -1.90 13.84 12.30
N ASP A 106 -1.43 14.02 13.53
CA ASP A 106 -2.18 13.72 14.77
C ASP A 106 -3.11 14.86 15.22
N GLY A 107 -3.14 15.98 14.50
CA GLY A 107 -3.97 17.15 14.80
C GLY A 107 -3.34 18.16 15.76
N SER A 108 -2.09 17.96 16.20
CA SER A 108 -1.37 18.94 17.01
C SER A 108 -0.78 20.08 16.16
N LEU A 109 -0.57 21.27 16.74
CA LEU A 109 0.06 22.40 16.04
C LEU A 109 1.55 22.14 15.82
N LYS A 110 2.05 22.44 14.62
CA LYS A 110 3.49 22.56 14.37
C LYS A 110 4.01 23.79 15.13
N LYS A 111 5.10 23.60 15.88
CA LYS A 111 5.80 24.68 16.59
C LYS A 111 6.63 25.52 15.65
#